data_AF-A0A222XB60-F1
#
_entry.id   AF-A0A222XB60-F1
#
_cell.length_a   1.000
_cell.length_b   1.000
_cell.length_c   1.000
_cell.angle_alpha   90.00
_cell.angle_beta   90.00
_cell.angle_gamma   90.00
#
_symmetry.space_group_name_H-M   'P 1'
#
loop_
_entity.id
_entity.type
_entity.pdbx_description
1 polymer ?
#
loop_
_entity_poly.entity_id
_entity_poly.type
_entity_poly.pdbx_seq_one_letter_code
_entity_poly.pdbx_strand_id
1 'polypeptide(L)'
;MLVVALAAVAGLSGCSSDRSRGRDAARSAVETLLAGSRTEGDEIADIAESVEERARAAGIVMIGVEHRESDGGYGSPIGSITLGLTVAEVVEDPSWWGDDETRDPGPYCFEVTFHRRGVLKTKGVGCPDGGLVAVPAPPSRLPRIAPNAHEAVWSVLESMPDRVPSQDQVVADVTARLEPHANGVTPLAEVTVAIDDGVVAVATGDGDDCVLVKRGPDGVVRDVYVPPVYLKRGELGCYADTAFADLRPPH
;
A
#
# COMPACT_ATOMS: atom_id res chain seq x y z
N MET A 1 -30.43 -53.65 -9.15
CA MET A 1 -29.25 -53.58 -8.27
C MET A 1 -28.01 -53.61 -9.15
N LEU A 2 -27.39 -52.46 -9.37
CA LEU A 2 -26.16 -52.33 -10.15
C LEU A 2 -25.15 -51.63 -9.23
N VAL A 3 -24.06 -52.32 -8.89
CA VAL A 3 -22.97 -51.81 -8.06
C VAL A 3 -21.94 -51.20 -9.01
N VAL A 4 -21.80 -49.88 -9.00
CA VAL A 4 -20.73 -49.18 -9.73
C VAL A 4 -19.54 -49.01 -8.78
N ALA A 5 -18.45 -49.70 -9.09
CA ALA A 5 -17.17 -49.56 -8.40
C ALA A 5 -16.48 -48.28 -8.89
N LEU A 6 -16.31 -47.30 -8.01
CA LEU A 6 -15.43 -46.15 -8.23
C LEU A 6 -13.99 -46.58 -7.90
N ALA A 7 -13.17 -46.72 -8.93
CA ALA A 7 -11.73 -46.86 -8.82
C ALA A 7 -11.13 -45.53 -8.36
N ALA A 8 -10.55 -45.52 -7.16
CA ALA A 8 -9.76 -44.41 -6.67
C ALA A 8 -8.40 -44.41 -7.38
N VAL A 9 -8.17 -43.42 -8.26
CA VAL A 9 -6.84 -43.14 -8.79
C VAL A 9 -6.10 -42.36 -7.71
N ALA A 10 -5.23 -43.05 -6.98
CA ALA A 10 -4.28 -42.43 -6.08
C ALA A 10 -3.26 -41.65 -6.93
N GLY A 11 -3.45 -40.33 -7.03
CA GLY A 11 -2.44 -39.43 -7.57
C GLY A 11 -1.21 -39.45 -6.67
N LEU A 12 -0.15 -40.11 -7.12
CA LEU A 12 1.18 -39.97 -6.57
C LEU A 12 1.68 -38.56 -6.92
N SER A 13 1.38 -37.58 -6.08
CA SER A 13 2.12 -36.31 -6.07
C SER A 13 3.52 -36.58 -5.52
N GLY A 14 4.42 -36.97 -6.41
CA GLY A 14 5.85 -36.99 -6.11
C GLY A 14 6.29 -35.61 -5.66
N CYS A 15 6.70 -35.49 -4.40
CA CYS A 15 7.44 -34.34 -3.92
C CYS A 15 8.86 -34.40 -4.48
N SER A 16 9.07 -34.05 -5.77
CA SER A 16 10.40 -33.65 -6.22
C SER A 16 10.70 -32.31 -5.55
N SER A 17 11.73 -32.27 -4.73
CA SER A 17 12.30 -31.02 -4.27
C SER A 17 13.08 -30.38 -5.42
N ASP A 18 12.36 -29.85 -6.42
CA ASP A 18 12.94 -29.11 -7.53
C ASP A 18 13.40 -27.73 -7.03
N ARG A 19 14.63 -27.73 -6.51
CA ARG A 19 15.47 -26.54 -6.34
C ARG A 19 16.25 -26.33 -7.63
N SER A 20 15.58 -25.89 -8.69
CA SER A 20 16.29 -25.45 -9.89
C SER A 20 17.04 -24.14 -9.58
N ARG A 21 18.25 -23.97 -10.15
CA ARG A 21 19.04 -22.74 -9.94
C ARG A 21 18.28 -21.49 -10.40
N GLY A 22 17.44 -21.62 -11.43
CA GLY A 22 16.58 -20.55 -11.90
C GLY A 22 15.54 -20.11 -10.86
N ARG A 23 14.96 -21.05 -10.09
CA ARG A 23 14.04 -20.72 -9.00
C ARG A 23 14.72 -19.95 -7.87
N ASP A 24 15.95 -20.32 -7.51
CA ASP A 24 16.72 -19.60 -6.50
C ASP A 24 17.12 -18.19 -6.96
N ALA A 25 17.51 -18.04 -8.22
CA ALA A 25 17.76 -16.73 -8.83
C ALA A 25 16.50 -15.86 -8.85
N ALA A 26 15.35 -16.44 -9.24
CA ALA A 26 14.07 -15.75 -9.29
C ALA A 26 13.63 -15.29 -7.89
N ARG A 27 13.81 -16.17 -6.89
CA ARG A 27 13.55 -15.85 -5.49
C ARG A 27 14.43 -14.68 -5.01
N SER A 28 15.73 -14.72 -5.33
CA SER A 28 16.66 -13.64 -4.96
C SER A 28 16.27 -12.30 -5.59
N ALA A 29 15.76 -12.30 -6.83
CA ALA A 29 15.27 -11.09 -7.47
C ALA A 29 14.02 -10.52 -6.75
N VAL A 30 13.08 -11.38 -6.37
CA VAL A 30 11.91 -10.98 -5.56
C VAL A 30 12.34 -10.42 -4.20
N GLU A 31 13.25 -11.09 -3.49
CA GLU A 31 13.74 -10.62 -2.19
C GLU A 31 14.48 -9.27 -2.30
N THR A 32 15.26 -9.07 -3.38
CA THR A 32 15.93 -7.79 -3.67
C THR A 32 14.93 -6.68 -3.96
N LEU A 33 13.89 -6.97 -4.75
CA LEU A 33 12.80 -6.02 -5.01
C LEU A 33 12.15 -5.58 -3.70
N LEU A 34 11.78 -6.55 -2.84
CA LEU A 34 11.07 -6.28 -1.59
C LEU A 34 11.94 -5.52 -0.58
N ALA A 35 13.25 -5.79 -0.53
CA ALA A 35 14.17 -5.04 0.32
C ALA A 35 14.28 -3.55 -0.07
N GLY A 36 14.04 -3.23 -1.34
CA GLY A 36 13.98 -1.85 -1.81
C GLY A 36 12.62 -1.19 -1.58
N SER A 37 11.52 -1.94 -1.62
CA SER A 37 10.15 -1.43 -1.56
C SER A 37 9.76 -0.89 -0.18
N ARG A 38 8.77 0.01 -0.13
CA ARG A 38 8.10 0.37 1.13
C ARG A 38 7.14 -0.76 1.47
N THR A 39 7.59 -1.70 2.30
CA THR A 39 6.79 -2.87 2.70
C THR A 39 6.05 -2.69 4.03
N GLU A 40 6.21 -1.54 4.67
CA GLU A 40 5.40 -1.15 5.83
C GLU A 40 4.12 -0.45 5.35
N GLY A 41 2.98 -0.80 5.95
CA GLY A 41 1.68 -0.24 5.60
C GLY A 41 0.58 -0.88 6.45
N ASP A 42 -0.52 -0.15 6.66
CA ASP A 42 -1.65 -0.67 7.45
C ASP A 42 -2.57 -1.60 6.64
N GLU A 43 -2.50 -1.56 5.30
CA GLU A 43 -3.22 -2.46 4.40
C GLU A 43 -2.40 -2.95 3.21
N ILE A 44 -2.84 -4.05 2.60
CA ILE A 44 -2.13 -4.67 1.47
C ILE A 44 -2.13 -3.80 0.21
N ALA A 45 -3.14 -2.95 0.01
CA ALA A 45 -3.25 -2.10 -1.17
C ALA A 45 -2.08 -1.11 -1.27
N ASP A 46 -1.70 -0.53 -0.13
CA ASP A 46 -0.59 0.41 -0.01
C ASP A 46 0.75 -0.23 -0.38
N ILE A 47 0.97 -1.45 0.11
CA ILE A 47 2.16 -2.24 -0.19
C ILE A 47 2.13 -2.63 -1.68
N ALA A 48 0.96 -3.01 -2.21
CA ALA A 48 0.80 -3.40 -3.60
C ALA A 48 1.13 -2.25 -4.55
N GLU A 49 0.74 -1.02 -4.25
CA GLU A 49 1.08 0.16 -5.06
C GLU A 49 2.60 0.37 -5.13
N SER A 50 3.29 0.33 -3.98
CA SER A 50 4.76 0.46 -3.93
C SER A 50 5.47 -0.70 -4.63
N VAL A 51 4.97 -1.92 -4.46
CA VAL A 51 5.51 -3.13 -5.10
C VAL A 51 5.29 -3.10 -6.61
N GLU A 52 4.11 -2.67 -7.08
CA GLU A 52 3.79 -2.59 -8.50
C GLU A 52 4.75 -1.66 -9.25
N GLU A 53 4.97 -0.45 -8.72
CA GLU A 53 5.88 0.53 -9.30
C GLU A 53 7.29 -0.05 -9.49
N ARG A 54 7.81 -0.71 -8.46
CA ARG A 54 9.15 -1.31 -8.47
C ARG A 54 9.24 -2.58 -9.30
N ALA A 55 8.19 -3.40 -9.27
CA ALA A 55 8.12 -4.63 -10.07
C ALA A 55 8.20 -4.30 -11.55
N ARG A 56 7.45 -3.28 -11.98
CA ARG A 56 7.52 -2.76 -13.35
C ARG A 56 8.93 -2.34 -13.75
N ALA A 57 9.65 -1.63 -12.88
CA ALA A 57 11.03 -1.21 -13.13
C ALA A 57 12.03 -2.38 -13.17
N ALA A 58 11.76 -3.47 -12.45
CA ALA A 58 12.62 -4.65 -12.36
C ALA A 58 12.28 -5.75 -13.40
N GLY A 59 11.27 -5.55 -14.25
CA GLY A 59 10.79 -6.60 -15.17
C GLY A 59 10.07 -7.76 -14.46
N ILE A 60 9.60 -7.53 -13.23
CA ILE A 60 8.80 -8.47 -12.44
C ILE A 60 7.33 -8.11 -12.63
N VAL A 61 6.47 -9.12 -12.74
CA VAL A 61 5.04 -8.93 -12.96
C VAL A 61 4.28 -9.19 -11.66
N MET A 62 3.52 -8.22 -11.18
CA MET A 62 2.53 -8.45 -10.12
C MET A 62 1.30 -9.13 -10.76
N ILE A 63 1.01 -10.37 -10.38
CA ILE A 63 -0.04 -11.20 -11.00
C ILE A 63 -1.23 -11.46 -10.07
N GLY A 64 -1.15 -11.07 -8.80
CA GLY A 64 -2.25 -11.20 -7.84
C GLY A 64 -2.04 -10.35 -6.60
N VAL A 65 -3.13 -9.86 -6.02
CA VAL A 65 -3.16 -9.22 -4.70
C VAL A 65 -4.34 -9.78 -3.94
N GLU A 66 -4.10 -10.35 -2.76
CA GLU A 66 -5.13 -10.87 -1.89
C GLU A 66 -5.15 -10.09 -0.57
N HIS A 67 -6.31 -9.51 -0.25
CA HIS A 67 -6.52 -8.85 1.03
C HIS A 67 -6.94 -9.86 2.09
N ARG A 68 -6.40 -9.70 3.31
CA ARG A 68 -6.83 -10.45 4.48
C ARG A 68 -7.19 -9.47 5.60
N GLU A 69 -8.38 -9.65 6.17
CA GLU A 69 -8.74 -8.92 7.38
C GLU A 69 -7.75 -9.28 8.49
N SER A 70 -7.16 -8.26 9.10
CA SER A 70 -6.17 -8.45 10.16
C SER A 70 -6.90 -8.77 11.46
N ASP A 71 -6.51 -9.88 12.11
CA ASP A 71 -7.01 -10.24 13.45
C ASP A 71 -6.49 -9.29 14.57
N GLY A 72 -5.85 -8.17 14.22
CA GLY A 72 -5.37 -7.14 15.14
C GLY A 72 -4.10 -7.48 15.94
N GLY A 73 -3.55 -8.68 15.76
CA GLY A 73 -2.32 -9.13 16.39
C GLY A 73 -1.06 -8.52 15.77
N TYR A 74 -0.05 -8.25 16.60
CA TYR A 74 1.28 -7.89 16.13
C TYR A 74 1.87 -9.07 15.33
N GLY A 75 2.10 -8.88 14.02
CA GLY A 75 2.54 -9.92 13.10
C GLY A 75 1.40 -10.65 12.37
N SER A 76 0.13 -10.29 12.60
CA SER A 76 -0.99 -10.84 11.83
C SER A 76 -0.86 -10.46 10.35
N PRO A 77 -1.05 -11.42 9.43
CA PRO A 77 -0.99 -11.13 8.01
C PRO A 77 -2.12 -10.19 7.59
N ILE A 78 -1.78 -9.19 6.76
CA ILE A 78 -2.73 -8.21 6.20
C ILE A 78 -3.09 -8.52 4.73
N GLY A 79 -2.38 -9.46 4.12
CA GLY A 79 -2.61 -9.90 2.75
C GLY A 79 -1.38 -10.54 2.12
N SER A 80 -1.48 -10.82 0.83
CA SER A 80 -0.38 -11.31 0.00
C SER A 80 -0.36 -10.66 -1.37
N ILE A 81 0.84 -10.62 -1.96
CA ILE A 81 1.07 -10.24 -3.36
C ILE A 81 1.73 -11.42 -4.04
N THR A 82 1.23 -11.80 -5.21
CA THR A 82 1.85 -12.81 -6.06
C THR A 82 2.65 -12.13 -7.15
N LEU A 83 3.95 -12.42 -7.19
CA LEU A 83 4.90 -11.90 -8.16
C LEU A 83 5.36 -13.03 -9.08
N GLY A 84 5.41 -12.75 -10.38
CA GLY A 84 5.90 -13.66 -11.41
C GLY A 84 7.06 -13.05 -12.19
N LEU A 85 8.03 -13.88 -12.56
CA LEU A 85 9.15 -13.46 -13.41
C LEU A 85 9.72 -14.64 -14.19
N THR A 86 10.40 -14.32 -15.29
CA THR A 86 11.32 -15.22 -15.99
C THR A 86 12.73 -14.77 -15.69
N VAL A 87 13.66 -15.73 -15.54
CA VAL A 87 15.08 -15.43 -15.34
C VAL A 87 15.83 -15.67 -16.64
N ALA A 88 16.88 -14.89 -16.86
CA ALA A 88 17.83 -15.17 -17.93
C ALA A 88 18.45 -16.57 -17.70
N GLU A 89 18.72 -17.28 -18.80
CA GLU A 89 19.19 -18.67 -18.82
C GLU A 89 20.21 -18.98 -17.72
N VAL A 90 19.81 -19.81 -16.75
CA VAL A 90 20.74 -20.36 -15.77
C VAL A 90 21.15 -21.75 -16.27
N VAL A 91 22.38 -21.87 -16.75
CA VAL A 91 22.95 -23.16 -17.16
C VAL A 91 23.11 -24.03 -15.91
N GLU A 92 22.39 -25.14 -15.84
CA GLU A 92 22.69 -26.19 -14.88
C GLU A 92 24.02 -26.83 -15.27
N ASP A 93 24.93 -27.01 -14.31
CA ASP A 93 26.21 -27.69 -14.59
C ASP A 93 25.90 -29.05 -15.21
N PRO A 94 26.50 -29.39 -16.38
CA PRO A 94 26.23 -30.66 -17.01
C PRO A 94 26.59 -31.79 -16.04
N SER A 95 25.58 -32.53 -15.61
CA SER A 95 25.81 -33.73 -14.83
C SER A 95 26.62 -34.71 -15.68
N TRP A 96 27.61 -35.39 -15.08
CA TRP A 96 28.58 -36.26 -15.77
C TRP A 96 27.96 -37.44 -16.55
N TRP A 97 26.64 -37.62 -16.51
CA TRP A 97 25.91 -38.77 -17.08
C TRP A 97 24.59 -38.39 -17.78
N GLY A 98 24.28 -37.11 -18.04
CA GLY A 98 22.98 -36.69 -18.57
C GLY A 98 23.06 -35.93 -19.88
N ASP A 99 22.27 -36.37 -20.86
CA ASP A 99 21.95 -35.65 -22.09
C ASP A 99 21.16 -34.35 -21.79
N ASP A 100 21.42 -33.33 -22.61
CA ASP A 100 20.81 -32.00 -22.73
C ASP A 100 20.83 -31.03 -21.52
N GLU A 101 21.43 -29.87 -21.77
CA GLU A 101 21.29 -28.62 -21.02
C GLU A 101 19.80 -28.31 -20.76
N THR A 102 19.27 -28.75 -19.62
CA THR A 102 17.86 -28.49 -19.31
C THR A 102 17.74 -27.04 -18.85
N ARG A 103 17.47 -26.15 -19.81
CA ARG A 103 17.21 -24.73 -19.56
C ARG A 103 15.85 -24.60 -18.89
N ASP A 104 15.84 -24.17 -17.63
CA ASP A 104 14.63 -23.80 -16.90
C ASP A 104 14.62 -22.27 -16.70
N PRO A 105 14.16 -21.48 -17.68
CA PRO A 105 14.02 -20.02 -17.53
C PRO A 105 12.78 -19.61 -16.71
N GLY A 106 11.99 -20.58 -16.21
CA GLY A 106 10.69 -20.37 -15.58
C GLY A 106 9.51 -20.49 -16.56
N PRO A 107 8.36 -19.85 -16.28
CA PRO A 107 8.16 -18.79 -15.30
C PRO A 107 8.16 -19.27 -13.85
N TYR A 108 8.64 -18.42 -12.94
CA TYR A 108 8.59 -18.64 -11.50
C TYR A 108 7.66 -17.66 -10.84
N CYS A 109 6.83 -18.16 -9.93
CA CYS A 109 5.86 -17.35 -9.20
C CYS A 109 6.05 -17.51 -7.69
N PHE A 110 5.93 -16.40 -6.99
CA PHE A 110 6.11 -16.31 -5.54
C PHE A 110 4.94 -15.56 -4.93
N GLU A 111 4.28 -16.21 -3.99
CA GLU A 111 3.35 -15.56 -3.08
C GLU A 111 4.14 -14.98 -1.92
N VAL A 112 4.00 -13.67 -1.71
CA VAL A 112 4.64 -12.92 -0.63
C VAL A 112 3.55 -12.47 0.32
N THR A 113 3.54 -13.00 1.54
CA THR A 113 2.62 -12.61 2.61
C THR A 113 3.22 -11.45 3.39
N PHE A 114 2.41 -10.44 3.72
CA PHE A 114 2.82 -9.25 4.46
C PHE A 114 2.11 -9.15 5.80
N HIS A 115 2.79 -8.55 6.77
CA HIS A 115 2.18 -7.91 7.94
C HIS A 115 2.53 -6.41 7.91
N ARG A 116 2.03 -5.63 8.86
CA ARG A 116 2.17 -4.16 8.87
C ARG A 116 3.61 -3.62 8.89
N ARG A 117 4.59 -4.47 9.18
CA ARG A 117 6.01 -4.12 9.31
C ARG A 117 6.88 -4.69 8.19
N GLY A 118 6.27 -5.33 7.18
CA GLY A 118 7.02 -5.90 6.08
C GLY A 118 6.60 -7.32 5.71
N VAL A 119 7.54 -7.98 5.04
CA VAL A 119 7.38 -9.34 4.53
C VAL A 119 7.34 -10.33 5.69
N LEU A 120 6.23 -11.06 5.80
CA LEU A 120 6.09 -12.18 6.74
C LEU A 120 6.74 -13.44 6.18
N LYS A 121 6.47 -13.73 4.91
CA LYS A 121 6.84 -15.00 4.28
C LYS A 121 6.85 -14.87 2.76
N THR A 122 7.80 -15.53 2.12
CA THR A 122 7.82 -15.77 0.67
C THR A 122 7.73 -17.26 0.38
N LYS A 123 6.81 -17.66 -0.48
CA LYS A 123 6.58 -19.06 -0.86
C LYS A 123 6.46 -19.16 -2.38
N GLY A 124 7.19 -20.10 -2.98
CA GLY A 124 6.99 -20.39 -4.40
C GLY A 124 5.64 -21.08 -4.65
N VAL A 125 4.93 -20.65 -5.68
CA VAL A 125 3.61 -21.14 -6.09
C VAL A 125 3.61 -21.47 -7.59
N GLY A 126 2.59 -22.19 -8.06
CA GLY A 126 2.42 -22.42 -9.50
C GLY A 126 2.12 -21.12 -10.24
N CYS A 127 2.73 -20.92 -11.39
CA CYS A 127 2.35 -19.82 -12.27
C CYS A 127 1.06 -20.13 -13.03
N PRO A 128 0.26 -19.11 -13.37
CA PRO A 128 -0.93 -19.31 -14.21
C PRO A 128 -0.56 -19.83 -15.59
N ASP A 129 -1.33 -20.79 -16.10
CA ASP A 129 -1.09 -21.46 -17.40
C ASP A 129 -1.18 -20.51 -18.61
N GLY A 130 -1.84 -19.35 -18.45
CA GLY A 130 -1.99 -18.31 -19.47
C GLY A 130 -0.82 -17.34 -19.60
N GLY A 131 0.27 -17.55 -18.85
CA GLY A 131 1.41 -16.64 -18.77
C GLY A 131 1.24 -15.54 -17.72
N LEU A 132 2.27 -14.70 -17.58
CA LEU A 132 2.31 -13.65 -16.56
C LEU A 132 1.55 -12.41 -17.05
N VAL A 133 0.36 -12.19 -16.50
CA VAL A 133 -0.47 -11.02 -16.80
C VAL A 133 -0.46 -10.07 -15.59
N ALA A 134 -0.07 -8.82 -15.82
CA ALA A 134 -0.03 -7.81 -14.77
C ALA A 134 -1.44 -7.49 -14.26
N VAL A 135 -1.60 -7.45 -12.94
CA VAL A 135 -2.78 -6.91 -12.27
C VAL A 135 -2.41 -5.59 -11.59
N PRO A 136 -3.27 -4.56 -11.64
CA PRO A 136 -3.04 -3.32 -10.90
C PRO A 136 -3.22 -3.56 -9.40
N ALA A 137 -2.58 -2.72 -8.58
CA ALA A 137 -2.87 -2.66 -7.16
C ALA A 137 -4.37 -2.36 -6.92
N PRO A 138 -5.04 -3.06 -5.99
CA PRO A 138 -6.42 -2.77 -5.65
C PRO A 138 -6.53 -1.40 -4.94
N PRO A 139 -7.74 -0.80 -4.90
CA PRO A 139 -7.98 0.34 -4.02
C PRO A 139 -7.55 0.09 -2.58
N SER A 140 -6.92 1.11 -2.01
CA SER A 140 -6.85 1.26 -0.56
C SER A 140 -8.26 1.47 0.00
N ARG A 141 -8.59 0.77 1.09
CA ARG A 141 -9.87 0.91 1.80
C ARG A 141 -9.79 1.97 2.90
N LEU A 142 -8.58 2.30 3.33
CA LEU A 142 -8.35 3.35 4.31
C LEU A 142 -8.46 4.71 3.64
N PRO A 143 -9.11 5.70 4.28
CA PRO A 143 -9.09 7.07 3.79
C PRO A 143 -7.65 7.59 3.70
N ARG A 144 -7.29 8.19 2.57
CA ARG A 144 -5.95 8.72 2.31
C ARG A 144 -5.99 10.20 1.98
N ILE A 145 -4.92 10.92 2.33
CA ILE A 145 -4.83 12.33 2.01
C ILE A 145 -4.79 12.54 0.49
N ALA A 146 -5.56 13.50 -0.03
CA ALA A 146 -5.53 13.82 -1.44
C ALA A 146 -4.11 14.28 -1.89
N PRO A 147 -3.66 13.95 -3.11
CA PRO A 147 -2.34 14.36 -3.60
C PRO A 147 -2.12 15.88 -3.57
N ASN A 148 -3.18 16.66 -3.75
CA ASN A 148 -3.15 18.13 -3.74
C ASN A 148 -3.75 18.75 -2.46
N ALA A 149 -3.89 17.98 -1.38
CA ALA A 149 -4.60 18.41 -0.17
C ALA A 149 -4.09 19.73 0.41
N HIS A 150 -2.76 19.90 0.49
CA HIS A 150 -2.15 21.13 0.99
C HIS A 150 -2.53 22.35 0.15
N GLU A 151 -2.38 22.26 -1.18
CA GLU A 151 -2.75 23.34 -2.11
C GLU A 151 -4.25 23.65 -2.04
N ALA A 152 -5.10 22.63 -1.99
CA ALA A 152 -6.54 22.79 -1.90
C ALA A 152 -6.95 23.53 -0.62
N VAL A 153 -6.43 23.10 0.54
CA VAL A 153 -6.69 23.75 1.83
C VAL A 153 -6.17 25.18 1.85
N TRP A 154 -4.91 25.39 1.42
CA TRP A 154 -4.28 26.69 1.39
C TRP A 154 -5.06 27.68 0.52
N SER A 155 -5.43 27.25 -0.70
CA SER A 155 -6.18 28.07 -1.66
C SER A 155 -7.54 28.53 -1.11
N VAL A 156 -8.27 27.65 -0.42
CA VAL A 156 -9.56 28.02 0.21
C VAL A 156 -9.35 29.06 1.31
N LEU A 157 -8.37 28.86 2.17
CA LEU A 157 -8.08 29.80 3.26
C LEU A 157 -7.58 31.14 2.73
N GLU A 158 -6.76 31.16 1.68
CA GLU A 158 -6.21 32.39 1.09
C GLU A 158 -7.28 33.20 0.34
N SER A 159 -8.19 32.52 -0.35
CA SER A 159 -9.31 33.17 -1.05
C SER A 159 -10.53 33.46 -0.17
N MET A 160 -10.45 33.15 1.12
CA MET A 160 -11.55 33.31 2.06
C MET A 160 -11.93 34.79 2.26
N PRO A 161 -13.22 35.15 2.21
CA PRO A 161 -13.65 36.51 2.52
C PRO A 161 -13.38 36.89 3.98
N ASP A 162 -13.30 38.19 4.27
CA ASP A 162 -13.11 38.69 5.65
C ASP A 162 -14.22 38.24 6.60
N ARG A 163 -15.45 38.12 6.08
CA ARG A 163 -16.54 37.46 6.81
C ARG A 163 -16.36 35.94 6.70
N VAL A 164 -15.89 35.35 7.80
CA VAL A 164 -15.68 33.89 7.91
C VAL A 164 -16.95 33.11 7.56
N PRO A 165 -16.90 32.18 6.57
CA PRO A 165 -18.00 31.26 6.25
C PRO A 165 -18.29 30.26 7.38
N SER A 166 -19.37 29.47 7.24
CA SER A 166 -19.63 28.37 8.17
C SER A 166 -18.63 27.22 7.98
N GLN A 167 -18.44 26.39 9.02
CA GLN A 167 -17.57 25.21 8.95
C GLN A 167 -17.93 24.30 7.76
N ASP A 168 -19.23 23.96 7.62
CA ASP A 168 -19.72 23.13 6.51
C ASP A 168 -19.40 23.70 5.13
N GLN A 169 -19.43 25.03 5.00
CA GLN A 169 -19.12 25.68 3.73
C GLN A 169 -17.63 25.57 3.42
N VAL A 170 -16.75 25.78 4.41
CA VAL A 170 -15.31 25.59 4.24
C VAL A 170 -14.97 24.13 3.93
N VAL A 171 -15.59 23.16 4.61
CA VAL A 171 -15.45 21.72 4.31
C VAL A 171 -15.82 21.44 2.86
N ALA A 172 -16.97 21.94 2.41
CA ALA A 172 -17.44 21.75 1.04
C ALA A 172 -16.48 22.38 0.00
N ASP A 173 -16.01 23.60 0.25
CA ASP A 173 -15.11 24.32 -0.63
C ASP A 173 -13.74 23.63 -0.76
N VAL A 174 -13.21 23.08 0.34
CA VAL A 174 -11.96 22.30 0.33
C VAL A 174 -12.18 20.98 -0.39
N THR A 175 -13.22 20.22 -0.01
CA THR A 175 -13.52 18.92 -0.61
C THR A 175 -13.71 19.01 -2.12
N ALA A 176 -14.36 20.07 -2.61
CA ALA A 176 -14.56 20.30 -4.04
C ALA A 176 -13.26 20.54 -4.84
N ARG A 177 -12.15 20.87 -4.16
CA ARG A 177 -10.83 21.09 -4.77
C ARG A 177 -9.89 19.90 -4.63
N LEU A 178 -10.23 18.90 -3.82
CA LEU A 178 -9.39 17.72 -3.64
C LEU A 178 -9.40 16.86 -4.91
N GLU A 179 -8.22 16.50 -5.37
CA GLU A 179 -8.03 15.56 -6.46
C GLU A 179 -8.18 14.12 -5.94
N PRO A 180 -8.92 13.25 -6.65
CA PRO A 180 -8.95 11.84 -6.31
C PRO A 180 -7.58 11.21 -6.57
N HIS A 181 -7.30 10.10 -5.88
CA HIS A 181 -6.13 9.28 -6.20
C HIS A 181 -6.21 8.73 -7.64
N ALA A 182 -5.05 8.48 -8.25
CA ALA A 182 -4.97 7.99 -9.64
C ALA A 182 -5.71 6.67 -9.88
N ASN A 183 -5.86 5.85 -8.84
CA ASN A 183 -6.65 4.62 -8.90
C ASN A 183 -8.17 4.88 -8.95
N GLY A 184 -8.65 6.07 -8.57
CA GLY A 184 -10.04 6.52 -8.65
C GLY A 184 -11.00 5.88 -7.64
N VAL A 185 -10.50 5.07 -6.71
CA VAL A 185 -11.32 4.24 -5.81
C VAL A 185 -10.89 4.32 -4.34
N THR A 186 -9.70 4.84 -4.04
CA THR A 186 -9.29 5.12 -2.67
C THR A 186 -10.12 6.28 -2.08
N PRO A 187 -10.77 6.08 -0.92
CA PRO A 187 -11.51 7.14 -0.28
C PRO A 187 -10.56 8.25 0.19
N LEU A 188 -10.98 9.50 0.05
CA LEU A 188 -10.21 10.63 0.58
C LEU A 188 -10.38 10.73 2.09
N ALA A 189 -9.31 11.15 2.78
CA ALA A 189 -9.34 11.49 4.19
C ALA A 189 -10.36 12.61 4.45
N GLU A 190 -11.02 12.54 5.59
CA GLU A 190 -12.02 13.53 5.99
C GLU A 190 -11.37 14.92 6.09
N VAL A 191 -12.12 15.94 5.67
CA VAL A 191 -11.76 17.34 5.90
C VAL A 191 -12.48 17.80 7.15
N THR A 192 -11.72 18.29 8.13
CA THR A 192 -12.26 18.90 9.34
C THR A 192 -11.95 20.38 9.39
N VAL A 193 -12.85 21.16 9.99
CA VAL A 193 -12.74 22.62 10.09
C VAL A 193 -13.11 23.05 11.50
N ALA A 194 -12.32 23.93 12.09
CA ALA A 194 -12.56 24.52 13.38
C ALA A 194 -12.38 26.04 13.30
N ILE A 195 -13.24 26.77 14.02
CA ILE A 195 -13.27 28.23 14.00
C ILE A 195 -13.27 28.73 15.44
N ASP A 196 -12.28 29.53 15.81
CA ASP A 196 -12.14 30.11 17.15
C ASP A 196 -11.59 31.53 17.07
N ASP A 197 -12.27 32.49 17.72
CA ASP A 197 -11.89 33.91 17.74
C ASP A 197 -11.46 34.52 16.38
N GLY A 198 -12.17 34.14 15.31
CA GLY A 198 -11.89 34.61 13.94
C GLY A 198 -10.69 33.95 13.26
N VAL A 199 -10.05 32.99 13.92
CA VAL A 199 -9.10 32.05 13.33
C VAL A 199 -9.87 30.89 12.73
N VAL A 200 -9.50 30.46 11.53
CA VAL A 200 -10.06 29.27 10.88
C VAL A 200 -8.93 28.26 10.69
N ALA A 201 -9.10 27.06 11.21
CA ALA A 201 -8.20 25.93 11.00
C ALA A 201 -8.87 24.86 10.15
N VAL A 202 -8.10 24.23 9.28
CA VAL A 202 -8.55 23.14 8.41
C VAL A 202 -7.53 22.02 8.49
N ALA A 203 -8.00 20.78 8.65
CA ALA A 203 -7.17 19.59 8.65
C ALA A 203 -7.70 18.51 7.71
N THR A 204 -6.79 17.75 7.10
CA THR A 204 -7.10 16.52 6.38
C THR A 204 -5.89 15.60 6.38
N GLY A 205 -6.12 14.30 6.34
CA GLY A 205 -5.08 13.27 6.43
C GLY A 205 -5.16 12.48 7.73
N ASP A 206 -4.03 11.94 8.17
CA ASP A 206 -3.94 11.04 9.32
C ASP A 206 -2.68 11.29 10.18
N GLY A 207 -2.26 10.27 10.93
CA GLY A 207 -1.12 10.34 11.83
C GLY A 207 0.23 10.55 11.14
N ASP A 208 0.35 10.06 9.90
CA ASP A 208 1.61 10.03 9.16
C ASP A 208 1.66 11.17 8.12
N ASP A 209 0.53 11.48 7.49
CA ASP A 209 0.43 12.49 6.44
C ASP A 209 -0.65 13.53 6.77
N CYS A 210 -0.39 14.38 7.77
CA CYS A 210 -1.32 15.43 8.21
C CYS A 210 -1.07 16.76 7.50
N VAL A 211 -2.10 17.30 6.83
CA VAL A 211 -2.15 18.71 6.43
C VAL A 211 -2.98 19.45 7.46
N LEU A 212 -2.37 20.41 8.15
CA LEU A 212 -3.03 21.29 9.10
C LEU A 212 -2.63 22.74 8.82
N VAL A 213 -3.59 23.56 8.40
CA VAL A 213 -3.36 24.95 8.01
C VAL A 213 -4.37 25.83 8.74
N LYS A 214 -3.95 27.03 9.12
CA LYS A 214 -4.85 28.02 9.72
C LYS A 214 -4.73 29.39 9.07
N ARG A 215 -5.84 30.11 9.06
CA ARG A 215 -5.95 31.54 8.72
C ARG A 215 -6.21 32.33 10.00
N GLY A 216 -5.34 33.29 10.31
CA GLY A 216 -5.53 34.18 11.45
C GLY A 216 -6.59 35.26 11.21
N PRO A 217 -6.97 36.03 12.25
CA PRO A 217 -7.87 37.17 12.13
C PRO A 217 -7.26 38.32 11.31
N ASP A 218 -5.94 38.30 11.12
CA ASP A 218 -5.19 39.19 10.21
C ASP A 218 -5.30 38.77 8.73
N GLY A 219 -6.03 37.68 8.45
CA GLY A 219 -6.19 37.11 7.12
C GLY A 219 -4.98 36.31 6.62
N VAL A 220 -3.93 36.17 7.44
CA VAL A 220 -2.69 35.47 7.04
C VAL A 220 -2.86 33.96 7.22
N VAL A 221 -2.58 33.21 6.15
CA VAL A 221 -2.58 31.74 6.13
C VAL A 221 -1.20 31.20 6.52
N ARG A 222 -1.17 30.17 7.37
CA ARG A 222 0.06 29.53 7.87
C ARG A 222 -0.15 28.04 8.09
N ASP A 223 0.88 27.27 7.82
CA ASP A 223 0.95 25.88 8.27
C ASP A 223 1.01 25.82 9.79
N VAL A 224 0.38 24.79 10.35
CA VAL A 224 0.52 24.43 11.76
C VAL A 224 1.32 23.14 11.83
N TYR A 225 2.56 23.26 12.28
CA TYR A 225 3.41 22.11 12.50
C TYR A 225 3.01 21.41 13.80
N VAL A 226 2.53 20.18 13.69
CA VAL A 226 2.19 19.31 14.83
C VAL A 226 3.27 18.24 14.94
N PRO A 227 3.97 18.13 16.09
CA PRO A 227 4.89 17.02 16.32
C PRO A 227 4.20 15.65 16.11
N PRO A 228 4.83 14.69 15.40
CA PRO A 228 4.19 13.41 15.07
C PRO A 228 3.67 12.61 16.26
N VAL A 229 4.25 12.82 17.45
CA VAL A 229 3.75 12.20 18.69
C VAL A 229 2.29 12.56 18.97
N TYR A 230 1.87 13.80 18.69
CA TYR A 230 0.51 14.25 18.95
C TYR A 230 -0.49 13.82 17.88
N LEU A 231 -0.02 13.36 16.72
CA LEU A 231 -0.88 12.87 15.64
C LEU A 231 -1.25 11.39 15.81
N LYS A 232 -0.66 10.70 16.81
CA LYS A 232 -0.92 9.29 17.08
C LYS A 232 -2.33 9.06 17.60
N ARG A 233 -2.85 7.85 17.36
CA ARG A 233 -4.14 7.41 17.88
C ARG A 233 -4.17 7.49 19.42
N GLY A 234 -5.16 8.18 19.96
CA GLY A 234 -5.32 8.41 21.40
C GLY A 234 -4.72 9.72 21.91
N GLU A 235 -3.99 10.44 21.05
CA GLU A 235 -3.50 11.80 21.29
C GLU A 235 -4.44 12.83 20.64
N LEU A 236 -3.91 13.96 20.13
CA LEU A 236 -4.70 15.00 19.49
C LEU A 236 -5.22 14.57 18.10
N GLY A 237 -4.39 13.90 17.30
CA GLY A 237 -4.72 13.48 15.93
C GLY A 237 -4.65 14.60 14.89
N CYS A 238 -4.90 14.24 13.62
CA CYS A 238 -5.00 15.20 12.51
C CYS A 238 -6.42 15.77 12.40
N TYR A 239 -6.75 16.70 13.29
CA TYR A 239 -8.04 17.41 13.29
C TYR A 239 -7.82 18.92 13.33
N ALA A 240 -8.79 19.70 12.85
CA ALA A 240 -8.67 21.15 12.86
C ALA A 240 -8.52 21.73 14.28
N ASP A 241 -9.15 21.13 15.28
CA ASP A 241 -9.03 21.56 16.69
C ASP A 241 -7.59 21.45 17.22
N THR A 242 -6.78 20.54 16.66
CA THR A 242 -5.35 20.39 16.99
C THR A 242 -4.58 21.69 16.75
N ALA A 243 -5.05 22.56 15.84
CA ALA A 243 -4.41 23.85 15.57
C ALA A 243 -4.48 24.85 16.74
N PHE A 244 -5.37 24.61 17.70
CA PHE A 244 -5.60 25.44 18.88
C PHE A 244 -5.01 24.83 20.17
N ALA A 245 -4.48 23.61 20.09
CA ALA A 245 -3.85 22.95 21.22
C ALA A 245 -2.49 23.58 21.60
N ASP A 246 -2.03 23.28 22.82
CA ASP A 246 -0.67 23.60 23.23
C ASP A 246 0.32 22.61 22.60
N LEU A 247 0.89 23.00 21.47
CA LEU A 247 1.83 22.17 20.69
C LEU A 247 3.29 22.30 21.16
N ARG A 248 3.54 22.92 22.31
CA ARG A 248 4.90 22.98 22.88
C ARG A 248 5.36 21.54 23.20
N PRO A 249 6.59 21.16 22.83
CA PRO A 249 7.12 19.85 23.19
C PRO A 249 6.97 19.61 24.69
N PRO A 250 6.45 18.45 25.12
CA PRO A 250 6.26 18.16 26.54
C PRO A 250 7.59 17.85 27.26
N HIS A 251 8.72 17.93 26.55
CA HIS A 251 10.09 17.70 27.03
C HIS A 251 11.10 18.36 26.08
#